data_AF-A0A659SFZ7-F1
#
_entry.id   AF-A0A659SFZ7-F1
#
_cell.length_a   1.000
_cell.length_b   1.000
_cell.length_c   1.000
_cell.angle_alpha   90.00
_cell.angle_beta   90.00
_cell.angle_gamma   90.00
#
_symmetry.space_group_name_H-M   'P 1'
#
loop_
_entity.id
_entity.type
_entity.pdbx_description
1 polymer ?
#
loop_
_entity_poly.entity_id
_entity_poly.type
_entity_poly.pdbx_seq_one_letter_code
_entity_poly.pdbx_strand_id
1 'polypeptide(L)'
;APHPRVRLLTPLTPHVVFTLWPELGGEGDIDNAPWPVADEQAMVENTTLVVVQVNGNGRVKITVAVDDSQGQVRRRAGTAAVG
;
A
#
# COMPACT_ATOMS: atom_id res chain seq x y z
N ALA A 1 -3.31 -17.89 3.62
CA ALA A 1 -2.24 -18.17 4.61
C ALA A 1 -2.05 -16.95 5.50
N PRO A 2 -2.17 -17.09 6.83
CA PRO A 2 -2.51 -15.98 7.71
C PRO A 2 -1.41 -14.93 7.94
N HIS A 3 -0.14 -15.20 7.62
CA HIS A 3 0.97 -14.30 7.95
C HIS A 3 2.00 -14.11 6.83
N PRO A 4 1.72 -13.28 5.81
CA PRO A 4 2.64 -13.05 4.70
C PRO A 4 3.95 -12.36 5.15
N ARG A 5 3.90 -11.51 6.17
CA ARG A 5 5.07 -10.79 6.71
C ARG A 5 6.16 -11.73 7.24
N VAL A 6 5.77 -12.82 7.90
CA VAL A 6 6.72 -13.79 8.48
C VAL A 6 7.48 -14.49 7.36
N ARG A 7 6.79 -14.88 6.28
CA ARG A 7 7.38 -15.47 5.08
C ARG A 7 8.27 -14.50 4.30
N LEU A 8 7.91 -13.21 4.25
CA LEU A 8 8.75 -12.18 3.64
C LEU A 8 10.09 -12.00 4.38
N LEU A 9 10.13 -12.28 5.68
CA LEU A 9 11.33 -12.16 6.51
C LEU A 9 12.21 -13.41 6.50
N THR A 10 11.76 -14.54 5.93
CA THR A 10 12.53 -15.80 5.89
C THR A 10 13.94 -15.65 5.32
N PRO A 11 14.17 -14.93 4.20
CA PRO A 11 15.52 -14.76 3.66
C PRO A 11 16.45 -13.88 4.51
N LEU A 12 15.89 -13.09 5.44
CA LEU A 12 16.63 -12.10 6.25
C LEU A 12 16.96 -12.64 7.64
N THR A 13 15.97 -13.26 8.30
CA THR A 13 16.05 -13.71 9.69
C THR A 13 15.48 -15.13 9.85
N PRO A 14 16.07 -16.14 9.19
CA PRO A 14 15.48 -17.48 9.06
C PRO A 14 15.18 -18.13 10.41
N HIS A 15 16.12 -18.07 11.36
CA HIS A 15 15.96 -18.70 12.68
C HIS A 15 14.81 -18.10 13.50
N VAL A 16 14.65 -16.77 13.43
CA VAL A 16 13.58 -16.05 14.16
C VAL A 16 12.23 -16.44 13.58
N VAL A 17 12.08 -16.39 12.25
CA VAL A 17 10.80 -16.68 11.62
C VAL A 17 10.44 -18.17 11.69
N PHE A 18 11.42 -19.07 11.68
CA PHE A 18 11.21 -20.51 11.88
C PHE A 18 10.57 -20.80 13.23
N THR A 19 11.04 -20.11 14.28
CA THR A 19 10.49 -20.26 15.64
C THR A 19 9.10 -19.61 15.76
N LEU A 20 8.87 -18.46 15.10
CA LEU A 20 7.60 -17.74 15.16
C LEU A 20 6.48 -18.38 14.33
N TRP A 21 6.82 -19.13 13.29
CA TRP A 21 5.86 -19.72 12.36
C TRP A 21 4.78 -20.59 13.03
N PRO A 22 5.11 -21.60 13.86
CA PRO A 22 4.09 -22.42 14.53
C PRO A 22 3.25 -21.63 15.54
N GLU A 23 3.85 -20.67 16.25
CA GLU A 23 3.15 -19.80 17.23
C GLU A 23 2.07 -18.93 16.55
N LEU A 24 2.21 -18.68 15.26
CA LEU A 24 1.27 -17.94 14.43
C LEU A 24 0.30 -18.85 13.66
N GLY A 25 0.21 -20.13 14.01
CA GLY A 25 -0.66 -21.10 13.34
C GLY A 25 -0.19 -21.46 11.92
N GLY A 26 1.11 -21.30 11.65
CA GLY A 26 1.73 -21.76 10.43
C GLY A 26 1.70 -23.29 10.31
N GLU A 27 1.30 -23.79 9.14
CA GLU A 27 1.30 -25.22 8.86
C GLU A 27 2.65 -25.64 8.22
N GLY A 28 3.18 -26.78 8.66
CA GLY A 28 4.45 -27.32 8.17
C GLY A 28 5.66 -26.42 8.45
N ASP A 29 6.76 -26.70 7.76
CA ASP A 29 7.99 -25.90 7.89
C ASP A 29 7.91 -24.64 7.03
N ILE A 30 8.32 -23.50 7.60
CA ILE A 30 8.30 -22.22 6.88
C ILE A 30 9.20 -22.23 5.63
N ASP A 31 10.23 -23.07 5.59
CA ASP A 31 11.14 -23.20 4.46
C ASP A 31 10.46 -23.79 3.21
N ASN A 32 9.39 -24.57 3.42
CA ASN A 32 8.57 -25.17 2.37
C ASN A 32 7.28 -24.38 2.13
N ALA A 33 6.99 -23.36 2.95
CA ALA A 33 5.84 -22.51 2.71
C ALA A 33 6.01 -21.80 1.36
N PRO A 34 4.94 -21.64 0.56
CA PRO A 34 5.03 -20.93 -0.71
C PRO A 34 5.58 -19.50 -0.50
N TRP A 35 5.91 -18.76 -1.54
CA TRP A 35 6.15 -17.32 -1.40
C TRP A 35 4.80 -16.55 -1.38
N PRO A 36 4.61 -15.52 -0.54
CA PRO A 36 3.36 -14.75 -0.55
C PRO A 36 3.18 -14.05 -1.90
N VAL A 37 1.97 -14.17 -2.45
CA VAL A 37 1.54 -13.47 -3.68
C VAL A 37 0.64 -12.31 -3.26
N ALA A 38 0.83 -11.15 -3.88
CA ALA A 38 0.01 -9.98 -3.60
C ALA A 38 -1.44 -10.22 -4.05
N ASP A 39 -2.39 -9.83 -3.21
CA ASP A 39 -3.81 -9.84 -3.55
C ASP A 39 -4.18 -8.50 -4.20
N GLU A 40 -4.47 -8.52 -5.50
CA GLU A 40 -4.85 -7.32 -6.26
C GLU A 40 -6.05 -6.59 -5.68
N GLN A 41 -7.00 -7.30 -5.07
CA GLN A 41 -8.17 -6.69 -4.46
C GLN A 41 -7.81 -5.92 -3.18
N ALA A 42 -6.83 -6.41 -2.42
CA ALA A 42 -6.32 -5.73 -1.23
C ALA A 42 -5.46 -4.49 -1.56
N MET A 43 -5.03 -4.35 -2.82
CA MET A 43 -4.25 -3.20 -3.30
C MET A 43 -5.11 -2.06 -3.87
N VAL A 44 -6.43 -2.24 -3.96
CA VAL A 44 -7.32 -1.19 -4.48
C VAL A 44 -7.43 -0.04 -3.47
N GLU A 45 -6.94 1.13 -3.85
CA GLU A 45 -7.11 2.37 -3.10
C GLU A 45 -8.32 3.17 -3.64
N ASN A 46 -9.17 3.66 -2.75
CA ASN A 46 -10.32 4.50 -3.12
C ASN A 46 -9.94 5.96 -3.38
N THR A 47 -8.72 6.34 -3.03
CA THR A 47 -8.21 7.70 -3.16
C THR A 47 -6.80 7.70 -3.70
N THR A 48 -6.44 8.75 -4.42
CA THR A 48 -5.08 8.95 -4.91
C THR A 48 -4.59 10.36 -4.59
N LEU A 49 -3.28 10.50 -4.46
CA LEU A 49 -2.62 11.77 -4.21
C LEU A 49 -2.28 12.46 -5.54
N VAL A 50 -2.84 13.65 -5.75
CA VAL A 50 -2.57 14.48 -6.92
C VAL A 50 -1.72 15.67 -6.52
N VAL A 51 -0.66 15.92 -7.30
CA VAL A 51 0.20 17.10 -7.14
C VAL A 51 -0.32 18.22 -8.05
N VAL A 52 -0.72 19.34 -7.44
CA VAL A 52 -1.20 20.52 -8.17
C VAL A 52 -0.01 21.45 -8.47
N GLN A 53 0.16 21.77 -9.75
CA GLN A 53 1.21 22.66 -10.23
C GLN A 53 0.61 23.94 -10.85
N VAL A 54 1.28 25.07 -10.63
CA VAL A 54 0.95 26.36 -11.28
C VAL A 54 2.22 26.91 -11.91
N ASN A 55 2.20 27.12 -13.23
CA ASN A 55 3.36 27.54 -14.03
C ASN A 55 4.57 26.61 -13.84
N GLY A 56 4.34 25.29 -13.77
CA GLY A 56 5.41 24.29 -13.62
C GLY A 56 5.94 24.11 -12.19
N ASN A 57 5.55 24.97 -11.24
CA ASN A 57 5.96 24.85 -9.84
C ASN A 57 4.86 24.18 -9.01
N GLY A 58 5.22 23.11 -8.30
CA GLY A 58 4.32 22.41 -7.37
C GLY A 58 3.88 23.34 -6.23
N ARG A 59 2.57 23.45 -6.01
CA ARG A 59 1.99 24.31 -4.97
C ARG A 59 1.48 23.49 -3.80
N VAL A 60 0.64 22.50 -4.08
CA VAL A 60 -0.11 21.76 -3.07
C VAL A 60 -0.29 20.31 -3.51
N LYS A 61 -0.37 19.40 -2.54
CA LYS A 61 -0.77 18.01 -2.75
C LYS A 61 -2.19 17.83 -2.22
N ILE A 62 -3.08 17.28 -3.03
CA ILE A 62 -4.47 17.02 -2.64
C ILE A 62 -4.76 15.52 -2.77
N THR A 63 -5.50 14.97 -1.83
CA THR A 63 -6.03 13.60 -1.94
C THR A 63 -7.41 13.68 -2.57
N VAL A 64 -7.65 12.91 -3.64
CA VAL A 64 -8.91 12.88 -4.39
C VAL A 64 -9.42 11.45 -4.51
N ALA A 65 -10.72 11.28 -4.73
CA ALA A 65 -11.27 9.94 -4.99
C ALA A 65 -10.85 9.48 -6.39
N VAL A 66 -10.63 8.18 -6.58
CA VAL A 66 -10.17 7.63 -7.86
C VAL A 66 -11.19 7.82 -9.00
N ASP A 67 -12.46 8.02 -8.66
CA ASP A 67 -13.58 8.27 -9.56
C ASP A 67 -13.95 9.77 -9.70
N ASP A 68 -13.22 10.67 -9.05
CA ASP A 68 -13.45 12.10 -9.20
C ASP A 68 -13.23 12.54 -10.65
N SER A 69 -14.23 13.22 -11.23
CA SER A 69 -14.08 13.81 -12.55
C SER A 69 -13.05 14.95 -12.55
N GLN A 70 -12.48 15.25 -13.71
CA GLN A 70 -11.53 16.36 -13.88
C GLN A 70 -12.06 17.68 -13.28
N GLY A 71 -13.36 17.97 -13.43
CA GLY A 71 -13.99 19.15 -12.86
C GLY A 71 -13.99 19.17 -11.33
N GLN A 72 -14.22 18.03 -10.69
CA GLN A 72 -14.18 17.88 -9.23
C GLN A 72 -12.76 18.08 -8.71
N VAL A 73 -11.77 17.46 -9.36
CA VAL A 73 -10.35 17.60 -9.01
C VAL A 73 -9.90 19.05 -9.16
N ARG A 74 -10.25 19.73 -10.26
CA ARG A 74 -9.93 21.15 -10.48
C ARG A 74 -10.54 22.06 -9.41
N ARG A 75 -11.80 21.80 -9.02
CA ARG A 75 -12.47 22.58 -7.96
C ARG A 75 -11.77 22.42 -6.60
N ARG A 76 -11.40 21.18 -6.23
CA ARG A 76 -10.64 20.90 -5.00
C ARG A 76 -9.26 21.54 -5.03
N ALA A 77 -8.55 21.44 -6.15
CA ALA A 77 -7.26 22.10 -6.35
C ALA A 77 -7.34 23.63 -6.21
N GLY A 78 -8.37 24.26 -6.80
CA GLY A 78 -8.58 25.70 -6.68
C GLY A 78 -8.87 26.15 -5.24
N THR A 79 -9.65 25.38 -4.49
CA THR A 79 -9.94 25.68 -3.08
C THR A 79 -8.69 25.55 -2.21
N ALA A 80 -7.87 24.52 -2.47
CA ALA A 80 -6.65 24.25 -1.70
C ALA A 80 -5.50 25.23 -2.00
N ALA A 81 -5.50 25.89 -3.16
CA ALA A 81 -4.46 26.85 -3.56
C ALA A 81 -4.73 28.31 -3.10
N VAL A 82 -5.92 28.61 -2.59
CA VAL A 82 -6.36 29.96 -2.20
C VAL A 82 -6.21 30.22 -0.69
N GLY A 83 -5.81 29.21 0.09
CA GLY A 83 -5.45 29.37 1.51
C GLY A 83 -3.95 29.38 1.73
#